data_AF-X8CA61-F1
#
_entry.id   AF-X8CA61-F1
#
_cell.length_a   1.000
_cell.length_b   1.000
_cell.length_c   1.000
_cell.angle_alpha   90.00
_cell.angle_beta   90.00
_cell.angle_gamma   90.00
#
_symmetry.space_group_name_H-M   'P 1'
#
loop_
_entity.id
_entity.type
_entity.pdbx_description
1 polymer ?
#
loop_
_entity_poly.entity_id
_entity_poly.type
_entity_poly.pdbx_seq_one_letter_code
_entity_poly.pdbx_strand_id
1 'polypeptide(L)'
;MGILVGFAPWIVYWVLVGNIPFIVAVLVALAIALAALAIARGLLQIASAAAFLVLAVLTFTLSLMFLERWILPLGNAGIFLVALTSMVIGKPFMRESVTAHLPAGLTDSELSDRIATLLTWLWVAVFAAMTVSSLIPPVLDADASILERKTLLSFAGYWAIPFALFGLAALASPMLLARMTAGAADAVRKTSFVAYSEATIDELYYLAQEHANREAGPGHEAYDVKVGAKGEPLTGDESRKSWPSTYKVRERRR
;
A
#
# COMPACT_ATOMS: atom_id res chain seq x y z
N MET A 1 -10.51 1.81 -3.11
CA MET A 1 -10.80 3.21 -2.71
C MET A 1 -10.06 3.65 -1.43
N GLY A 2 -9.05 2.92 -0.91
CA GLY A 2 -8.49 3.17 0.44
C GLY A 2 -7.36 4.22 0.56
N ILE A 3 -6.35 4.21 -0.32
CA ILE A 3 -5.17 5.09 -0.18
C ILE A 3 -5.50 6.56 -0.34
N LEU A 4 -6.31 6.93 -1.35
CA LEU A 4 -6.61 8.33 -1.61
C LEU A 4 -7.33 8.99 -0.43
N VAL A 5 -8.15 8.24 0.29
CA VAL A 5 -8.85 8.72 1.49
C VAL A 5 -7.87 8.99 2.64
N GLY A 6 -6.87 8.12 2.83
CA GLY A 6 -5.84 8.31 3.85
C GLY A 6 -4.82 9.41 3.54
N PHE A 7 -4.52 9.65 2.26
CA PHE A 7 -3.60 10.70 1.83
C PHE A 7 -4.24 12.07 1.63
N ALA A 8 -5.57 12.14 1.47
CA ALA A 8 -6.30 13.38 1.27
C ALA A 8 -5.92 14.52 2.26
N PRO A 9 -5.88 14.33 3.59
CA PRO A 9 -5.55 15.42 4.50
C PRO A 9 -4.12 15.92 4.32
N TRP A 10 -3.17 15.04 3.97
CA TRP A 10 -1.78 15.42 3.70
C TRP A 10 -1.64 16.24 2.43
N ILE A 11 -2.28 15.81 1.34
CA ILE A 11 -2.27 16.53 0.07
C ILE A 11 -2.89 17.92 0.25
N VAL A 12 -4.04 18.01 0.91
CA VAL A 12 -4.70 19.29 1.18
C VAL A 12 -3.83 20.17 2.07
N TYR A 13 -3.26 19.63 3.15
CA TYR A 13 -2.34 20.37 4.01
C TYR A 13 -1.17 20.97 3.23
N TRP A 14 -0.49 20.18 2.40
CA TRP A 14 0.64 20.62 1.59
C TRP A 14 0.26 21.74 0.61
N VAL A 15 -0.91 21.66 0.01
CA VAL A 15 -1.42 22.72 -0.87
C VAL A 15 -1.72 24.00 -0.06
N LEU A 16 -2.26 23.88 1.16
CA LEU A 16 -2.72 25.04 1.92
C LEU A 16 -1.61 25.73 2.73
N VAL A 17 -0.68 24.98 3.31
CA VAL A 17 0.29 25.50 4.28
C VAL A 17 1.19 26.60 3.72
N GLY A 18 1.46 26.60 2.41
CA GLY A 18 2.24 27.65 1.74
C GLY A 18 1.43 28.81 1.15
N ASN A 19 0.09 28.77 1.24
CA ASN A 19 -0.80 29.69 0.52
C ASN A 19 -1.80 30.43 1.42
N ILE A 20 -2.12 29.89 2.59
CA ILE A 20 -3.07 30.48 3.54
C ILE A 20 -2.51 30.42 4.97
N PRO A 21 -3.14 31.09 5.97
CA PRO A 21 -2.66 31.05 7.35
C PRO A 21 -2.54 29.62 7.90
N PHE A 22 -1.44 29.33 8.61
CA PHE A 22 -1.13 27.97 9.09
C PHE A 22 -2.24 27.34 9.93
N ILE A 23 -2.89 28.13 10.80
CA ILE A 23 -4.02 27.67 11.61
C ILE A 23 -5.14 27.13 10.71
N VAL A 24 -5.49 27.86 9.64
CA VAL A 24 -6.56 27.45 8.73
C VAL A 24 -6.14 26.20 7.96
N ALA A 25 -4.91 26.15 7.44
CA ALA A 25 -4.39 24.99 6.73
C ALA A 25 -4.46 23.70 7.58
N VAL A 26 -4.01 23.77 8.83
CA VAL A 26 -3.99 22.63 9.74
C VAL A 26 -5.40 22.22 10.18
N LEU A 27 -6.29 23.17 10.47
CA LEU A 27 -7.66 22.85 10.84
C LEU A 27 -8.44 22.20 9.69
N VAL A 28 -8.27 22.68 8.46
CA VAL A 28 -8.87 22.05 7.27
C VAL A 28 -8.35 20.63 7.10
N ALA A 29 -7.03 20.42 7.21
CA ALA A 29 -6.44 19.10 7.10
C ALA A 29 -6.92 18.15 8.22
N LEU A 30 -7.04 18.64 9.46
CA LEU A 30 -7.57 17.89 10.59
C LEU A 30 -9.05 17.51 10.36
N ALA A 31 -9.88 18.44 9.90
CA ALA A 31 -11.27 18.16 9.58
C ALA A 31 -11.40 17.06 8.51
N ILE A 32 -10.57 17.11 7.46
CA ILE A 32 -10.53 16.07 6.43
C ILE A 32 -10.03 14.74 7.01
N ALA A 33 -9.03 14.74 7.88
CA ALA A 33 -8.54 13.52 8.52
C ALA A 33 -9.62 12.87 9.41
N LEU A 34 -10.39 13.67 10.14
CA LEU A 34 -11.52 13.19 10.95
C LEU A 34 -12.67 12.66 10.07
N ALA A 35 -12.98 13.34 8.97
CA ALA A 35 -13.97 12.87 8.00
C ALA A 35 -13.54 11.54 7.35
N ALA A 36 -12.27 11.42 6.94
CA ALA A 36 -11.69 10.20 6.42
C ALA A 36 -11.77 9.04 7.44
N LEU A 37 -11.47 9.32 8.72
CA LEU A 37 -11.58 8.37 9.81
C LEU A 37 -13.03 7.93 10.09
N ALA A 38 -14.00 8.83 9.91
CA ALA A 38 -15.42 8.53 10.05
C ALA A 38 -15.95 7.64 8.91
N ILE A 39 -15.44 7.82 7.69
CA ILE A 39 -15.80 7.02 6.51
C ILE A 39 -15.15 5.63 6.56
N ALA A 40 -13.87 5.57 6.91
CA ALA A 40 -13.09 4.33 6.91
C ALA A 40 -12.15 4.30 8.12
N ARG A 41 -12.29 3.26 8.94
CA ARG A 41 -11.38 3.00 10.05
C ARG A 41 -10.19 2.17 9.57
N GLY A 42 -9.03 2.81 9.52
CA GLY A 42 -7.76 2.16 9.23
C GLY A 42 -6.61 2.81 9.97
N LEU A 43 -5.47 2.11 10.02
CA LEU A 43 -4.29 2.58 10.73
C LEU A 43 -3.82 3.95 10.20
N LEU A 44 -3.85 4.13 8.88
CA LEU A 44 -3.44 5.38 8.22
C LEU A 44 -4.35 6.55 8.60
N GLN A 45 -5.66 6.35 8.70
CA GLN A 45 -6.62 7.40 9.08
C GLN A 45 -6.44 7.80 10.55
N ILE A 46 -6.30 6.83 11.45
CA ILE A 46 -6.05 7.09 12.88
C ILE A 46 -4.74 7.84 13.05
N ALA A 47 -3.67 7.37 12.41
CA ALA A 47 -2.35 7.94 12.53
C ALA A 47 -2.27 9.34 11.88
N SER A 48 -2.97 9.57 10.77
CA SER A 48 -3.08 10.90 10.15
C SER A 48 -3.86 11.87 11.03
N ALA A 49 -5.00 11.45 11.60
CA ALA A 49 -5.76 12.29 12.53
C ALA A 49 -4.94 12.66 13.77
N ALA A 50 -4.19 11.70 14.33
CA ALA A 50 -3.29 11.96 15.44
C ALA A 50 -2.17 12.94 15.07
N ALA A 51 -1.54 12.77 13.91
CA ALA A 51 -0.48 13.67 13.44
C ALA A 51 -1.00 15.11 13.22
N PHE A 52 -2.18 15.26 12.61
CA PHE A 52 -2.79 16.58 12.41
C PHE A 52 -3.28 17.22 13.71
N LEU A 53 -3.71 16.42 14.69
CA LEU A 53 -4.04 16.92 16.01
C LEU A 53 -2.80 17.47 16.72
N VAL A 54 -1.66 16.77 16.63
CA VAL A 54 -0.38 17.28 17.14
C VAL A 54 0.05 18.55 16.43
N LEU A 55 0.00 18.58 15.08
CA LEU A 55 0.31 19.78 14.32
C LEU A 55 -0.61 20.96 14.68
N ALA A 56 -1.89 20.70 14.96
CA ALA A 56 -2.83 21.74 15.39
C ALA A 56 -2.37 22.34 16.72
N VAL A 57 -2.11 21.50 17.72
CA VAL A 57 -1.62 21.95 19.03
C VAL A 57 -0.31 22.76 18.88
N LEU A 58 0.64 22.29 18.08
CA LEU A 58 1.89 23.01 17.82
C LEU A 58 1.65 24.37 17.14
N THR A 59 0.73 24.42 16.18
CA THR A 59 0.38 25.65 15.45
C THR A 59 -0.26 26.72 16.36
N PHE A 60 -1.02 26.31 17.37
CA PHE A 60 -1.61 27.23 18.34
C PHE A 60 -0.66 27.67 19.46
N THR A 61 0.39 26.89 19.73
CA THR A 61 1.28 27.12 20.88
C THR A 61 2.60 27.79 20.52
N LEU A 62 3.06 27.63 19.28
CA LEU A 62 4.35 28.13 18.81
C LEU A 62 4.21 29.49 18.11
N SER A 63 5.32 30.22 18.05
CA SER A 63 5.36 31.53 17.40
C SER A 63 5.32 31.41 15.87
N LEU A 64 4.82 32.46 15.20
CA LEU A 64 4.73 32.49 13.73
C LEU A 64 6.10 32.28 13.07
N MET A 65 7.15 32.94 13.58
CA MET A 65 8.52 32.76 13.07
C MET A 65 9.00 31.31 13.17
N PHE A 66 8.65 30.62 14.27
CA PHE A 66 8.98 29.20 14.41
C PHE A 66 8.21 28.36 13.39
N LEU A 67 6.90 28.63 13.22
CA LEU A 67 6.06 27.90 12.28
C LEU A 67 6.54 28.10 10.84
N GLU A 68 6.82 29.33 10.40
CA GLU A 68 7.34 29.60 9.06
C GLU A 68 8.59 28.78 8.72
N ARG A 69 9.42 28.51 9.72
CA ARG A 69 10.66 27.76 9.58
C ARG A 69 10.47 26.24 9.71
N TRP A 70 9.60 25.77 10.59
CA TRP A 70 9.56 24.36 10.99
C TRP A 70 8.29 23.60 10.59
N ILE A 71 7.23 24.28 10.15
CA ILE A 71 5.91 23.65 9.94
C ILE A 71 5.92 22.58 8.84
N LEU A 72 6.71 22.79 7.78
CA LEU A 72 6.83 21.80 6.70
C LEU A 72 7.74 20.61 7.07
N PRO A 73 8.93 20.81 7.67
CA PRO A 73 9.70 19.71 8.26
C PRO A 73 8.88 18.86 9.23
N LEU A 74 8.11 19.50 10.12
CA LEU A 74 7.27 18.81 11.09
C LEU A 74 6.13 18.03 10.40
N GLY A 75 5.52 18.61 9.36
CA GLY A 75 4.52 17.91 8.55
C GLY A 75 5.09 16.68 7.85
N ASN A 76 6.25 16.81 7.19
CA ASN A 76 6.93 15.71 6.51
C ASN A 76 7.39 14.63 7.51
N ALA A 77 7.91 15.04 8.67
CA ALA A 77 8.26 14.12 9.75
C ALA A 77 7.03 13.37 10.26
N GLY A 78 5.87 14.05 10.37
CA GLY A 78 4.60 13.44 10.73
C GLY A 78 4.23 12.29 9.80
N ILE A 79 4.16 12.52 8.49
CA ILE A 79 3.79 11.46 7.54
C ILE A 79 4.84 10.35 7.47
N PHE A 80 6.13 10.70 7.60
CA PHE A 80 7.22 9.73 7.69
C PHE A 80 7.04 8.80 8.90
N LEU A 81 6.75 9.36 10.08
CA LEU A 81 6.52 8.58 11.29
C LEU A 81 5.28 7.71 11.19
N VAL A 82 4.20 8.19 10.58
CA VAL A 82 3.01 7.39 10.29
C VAL A 82 3.36 6.18 9.42
N ALA A 83 4.09 6.40 8.33
CA ALA A 83 4.52 5.33 7.43
C ALA A 83 5.46 4.33 8.12
N LEU A 84 6.45 4.82 8.87
CA LEU A 84 7.40 3.99 9.60
C LEU A 84 6.73 3.15 10.69
N THR A 85 5.82 3.77 11.46
CA THR A 85 5.06 3.07 12.51
C THR A 85 4.21 1.95 11.93
N SER A 86 3.64 2.14 10.73
CA SER A 86 2.91 1.07 10.04
C SER A 86 3.78 -0.18 9.78
N MET A 87 5.06 0.03 9.47
CA MET A 87 6.02 -1.05 9.28
C MET A 87 6.42 -1.71 10.60
N VAL A 88 6.65 -0.93 11.65
CA VAL A 88 7.02 -1.46 12.98
C VAL A 88 5.89 -2.32 13.57
N ILE A 89 4.62 -1.95 13.34
CA ILE A 89 3.44 -2.72 13.77
C ILE A 89 3.21 -3.96 12.88
N GLY A 90 3.95 -4.11 11.78
CA GLY A 90 3.77 -5.22 10.83
C GLY A 90 2.51 -5.09 9.98
N LYS A 91 1.95 -3.87 9.86
CA LYS A 91 0.75 -3.57 9.07
C LYS A 91 1.08 -2.52 8.00
N PRO A 92 1.69 -2.92 6.87
CA PRO A 92 2.08 -1.99 5.81
C PRO A 92 0.87 -1.21 5.30
N PHE A 93 0.92 0.13 5.33
CA PHE A 93 -0.25 0.95 4.96
C PHE A 93 -0.68 0.77 3.49
N MET A 94 0.23 0.32 2.60
CA MET A 94 -0.09 0.02 1.20
C MET A 94 -0.89 -1.28 1.00
N ARG A 95 -1.04 -2.11 2.04
CA ARG A 95 -1.67 -3.45 1.94
C ARG A 95 -3.06 -3.38 1.30
N GLU A 96 -3.93 -2.50 1.79
CA GLU A 96 -5.30 -2.35 1.27
C GLU A 96 -5.35 -1.97 -0.21
N SER A 97 -4.34 -1.27 -0.71
CA SER A 97 -4.30 -0.91 -2.13
C SER A 97 -3.67 -1.99 -2.98
N VAL A 98 -2.67 -2.71 -2.48
CA VAL A 98 -2.15 -3.89 -3.19
C VAL A 98 -3.24 -4.95 -3.35
N THR A 99 -3.99 -5.25 -2.28
CA THR A 99 -5.10 -6.22 -2.33
C THR A 99 -6.20 -5.79 -3.28
N ALA A 100 -6.47 -4.48 -3.42
CA ALA A 100 -7.47 -3.98 -4.36
C ALA A 100 -7.10 -4.15 -5.84
N HIS A 101 -5.81 -4.36 -6.16
CA HIS A 101 -5.33 -4.54 -7.54
C HIS A 101 -4.96 -6.00 -7.86
N LEU A 102 -5.00 -6.90 -6.87
CA LEU A 102 -4.73 -8.33 -7.05
C LEU A 102 -6.04 -9.11 -7.30
N PRO A 103 -6.00 -10.19 -8.10
CA PRO A 103 -7.11 -11.14 -8.19
C PRO A 103 -7.45 -11.73 -6.82
N ALA A 104 -8.74 -12.03 -6.58
CA ALA A 104 -9.23 -12.50 -5.28
C ALA A 104 -8.50 -13.76 -4.73
N GLY A 105 -7.96 -14.61 -5.60
CA GLY A 105 -7.17 -15.78 -5.18
C GLY A 105 -5.75 -15.47 -4.68
N LEU A 106 -5.28 -14.23 -4.81
CA LEU A 106 -3.93 -13.81 -4.43
C LEU A 106 -3.92 -12.77 -3.30
N THR A 107 -5.08 -12.31 -2.83
CA THR A 107 -5.19 -11.22 -1.83
C THR A 107 -4.61 -11.60 -0.46
N ASP A 108 -4.73 -12.86 -0.06
CA ASP A 108 -4.22 -13.40 1.21
C ASP A 108 -2.94 -14.23 1.05
N SER A 109 -2.18 -13.97 -0.03
CA SER A 109 -0.92 -14.67 -0.30
C SER A 109 0.29 -13.96 0.31
N GLU A 110 1.36 -14.71 0.58
CA GLU A 110 2.67 -14.15 0.95
C GLU A 110 3.19 -13.13 -0.09
N LEU A 111 2.77 -13.28 -1.35
CA LEU A 111 3.10 -12.35 -2.42
C LEU A 111 2.44 -10.98 -2.21
N SER A 112 1.16 -10.93 -1.82
CA SER A 112 0.45 -9.69 -1.46
C SER A 112 1.19 -8.95 -0.35
N ASP A 113 1.59 -9.69 0.69
CA ASP A 113 2.28 -9.13 1.86
C ASP A 113 3.68 -8.63 1.52
N ARG A 114 4.41 -9.35 0.68
CA ARG A 114 5.73 -8.94 0.18
C ARG A 114 5.62 -7.67 -0.66
N ILE A 115 4.67 -7.59 -1.59
CA ILE A 115 4.46 -6.41 -2.44
C ILE A 115 4.08 -5.20 -1.59
N ALA A 116 3.12 -5.37 -0.67
CA ALA A 116 2.69 -4.31 0.23
C ALA A 116 3.85 -3.79 1.10
N THR A 117 4.70 -4.69 1.59
CA THR A 117 5.89 -4.36 2.38
C THR A 117 6.91 -3.55 1.56
N LEU A 118 7.25 -4.00 0.36
CA LEU A 118 8.21 -3.31 -0.51
C LEU A 118 7.71 -1.93 -0.90
N LEU A 119 6.43 -1.82 -1.27
CA LEU A 119 5.83 -0.57 -1.66
C LEU A 119 5.73 0.41 -0.48
N THR A 120 5.46 -0.10 0.72
CA THR A 120 5.47 0.72 1.94
C THR A 120 6.88 1.22 2.25
N TRP A 121 7.91 0.38 2.13
CA TRP A 121 9.31 0.80 2.30
C TRP A 121 9.75 1.87 1.30
N LEU A 122 9.30 1.78 0.05
CA LEU A 122 9.51 2.84 -0.94
C LEU A 122 8.97 4.17 -0.44
N TRP A 123 7.72 4.20 0.04
CA TRP A 123 7.11 5.41 0.58
C TRP A 123 7.79 5.90 1.85
N VAL A 124 8.22 5.00 2.75
CA VAL A 124 9.00 5.37 3.94
C VAL A 124 10.31 6.07 3.54
N ALA A 125 11.03 5.54 2.55
CA ALA A 125 12.27 6.15 2.06
C ALA A 125 12.02 7.54 1.44
N VAL A 126 10.92 7.68 0.69
CA VAL A 126 10.52 8.96 0.09
C VAL A 126 10.16 9.98 1.16
N PHE A 127 9.34 9.64 2.14
CA PHE A 127 8.98 10.57 3.22
C PHE A 127 10.19 10.91 4.11
N ALA A 128 11.13 9.98 4.31
CA ALA A 128 12.39 10.27 4.97
C ALA A 128 13.20 11.33 4.18
N ALA A 129 13.35 11.13 2.87
CA ALA A 129 14.06 12.06 2.01
C ALA A 129 13.37 13.44 1.92
N MET A 130 12.04 13.48 1.85
CA MET A 130 11.25 14.71 1.95
C MET A 130 11.51 15.44 3.28
N THR A 131 11.52 14.70 4.39
CA THR A 131 11.79 15.25 5.73
C THR A 131 13.18 15.84 5.79
N VAL A 132 14.22 15.08 5.40
CA VAL A 132 15.61 15.53 5.37
C VAL A 132 15.76 16.77 4.48
N SER A 133 15.20 16.76 3.28
CA SER A 133 15.24 17.90 2.36
C SER A 133 14.65 19.16 3.00
N SER A 134 13.46 19.03 3.58
CA SER A 134 12.79 20.16 4.24
C SER A 134 13.51 20.63 5.50
N LEU A 135 14.31 19.76 6.14
CA LEU A 135 15.08 20.08 7.34
C LEU A 135 16.37 20.86 7.03
N ILE A 136 16.87 20.83 5.78
CA ILE A 136 18.10 21.52 5.41
C ILE A 136 17.99 23.06 5.54
N PRO A 137 16.97 23.74 4.95
CA PRO A 137 16.84 25.19 5.09
C PRO A 137 16.78 25.68 6.55
N PRO A 138 15.92 25.13 7.44
CA PRO A 138 15.84 25.62 8.80
C PRO A 138 17.06 25.29 9.65
N VAL A 139 17.94 24.38 9.24
CA VAL A 139 19.19 24.09 9.98
C VAL A 139 20.32 25.03 9.54
N LEU A 140 20.39 25.36 8.24
CA LEU A 140 21.46 26.16 7.67
C LEU A 140 21.20 27.67 7.68
N ASP A 141 19.94 28.08 7.69
CA ASP A 141 19.54 29.48 7.64
C ASP A 141 18.54 29.80 8.76
N ALA A 142 18.89 30.80 9.58
CA ALA A 142 18.08 31.20 10.73
C ALA A 142 16.78 31.88 10.32
N ASP A 143 16.80 32.54 9.15
CA ASP A 143 15.70 33.32 8.59
C ASP A 143 14.93 32.51 7.52
N ALA A 144 15.19 31.20 7.43
CA ALA A 144 14.50 30.32 6.48
C ALA A 144 13.00 30.32 6.72
N SER A 145 12.23 30.75 5.72
CA SER A 145 10.78 30.73 5.72
C SER A 145 10.25 29.87 4.57
N ILE A 146 9.20 29.09 4.83
CA ILE A 146 8.44 28.33 3.83
C ILE A 146 7.81 29.23 2.76
N LEU A 147 7.61 30.52 3.08
CA LEU A 147 7.03 31.52 2.20
C LEU A 147 8.07 32.19 1.29
N GLU A 148 9.36 32.05 1.61
CA GLU A 148 10.46 32.65 0.85
C GLU A 148 10.67 31.93 -0.49
N ARG A 149 10.66 32.71 -1.58
CA ARG A 149 10.78 32.17 -2.96
C ARG A 149 12.06 32.59 -3.67
N LYS A 150 12.80 33.56 -3.15
CA LYS A 150 14.01 34.09 -3.81
C LYS A 150 15.23 33.25 -3.48
N THR A 151 15.27 32.68 -2.28
CA THR A 151 16.38 31.83 -1.84
C THR A 151 16.20 30.42 -2.39
N LEU A 152 17.11 30.00 -3.27
CA LEU A 152 17.11 28.67 -3.88
C LEU A 152 17.06 27.55 -2.83
N LEU A 153 17.78 27.72 -1.71
CA LEU A 153 17.81 26.75 -0.62
C LEU A 153 16.42 26.50 -0.03
N SER A 154 15.70 27.56 0.36
CA SER A 154 14.36 27.47 0.94
C SER A 154 13.36 26.93 -0.07
N PHE A 155 13.35 27.45 -1.30
CA PHE A 155 12.44 27.00 -2.35
C PHE A 155 12.67 25.52 -2.71
N ALA A 156 13.92 25.11 -2.92
CA ALA A 156 14.25 23.73 -3.29
C ALA A 156 14.04 22.76 -2.14
N GLY A 157 14.52 23.11 -0.94
CA GLY A 157 14.46 22.26 0.25
C GLY A 157 13.04 22.02 0.75
N TYR A 158 12.22 23.08 0.82
CA TYR A 158 10.83 22.96 1.25
C TYR A 158 9.92 22.41 0.16
N TRP A 159 10.03 22.88 -1.09
CA TRP A 159 9.03 22.58 -2.12
C TRP A 159 9.59 21.69 -3.23
N ALA A 160 10.56 22.15 -4.02
CA ALA A 160 10.90 21.49 -5.28
C ALA A 160 11.32 20.02 -5.10
N ILE A 161 12.23 19.74 -4.15
CA ILE A 161 12.74 18.40 -3.92
C ILE A 161 11.66 17.51 -3.31
N PRO A 162 10.95 17.89 -2.21
CA PRO A 162 9.94 17.02 -1.62
C PRO A 162 8.83 16.62 -2.60
N PHE A 163 8.30 17.57 -3.39
CA PHE A 163 7.22 17.27 -4.32
C PHE A 163 7.71 16.53 -5.57
N ALA A 164 8.94 16.75 -6.03
CA ALA A 164 9.53 15.93 -7.09
C ALA A 164 9.66 14.47 -6.65
N LEU A 165 10.17 14.22 -5.43
CA LEU A 165 10.28 12.88 -4.86
C LEU A 165 8.90 12.22 -4.71
N PHE A 166 7.92 12.94 -4.17
CA PHE A 166 6.55 12.46 -4.03
C PHE A 166 5.95 12.08 -5.39
N GLY A 167 6.10 12.94 -6.41
CA GLY A 167 5.62 12.68 -7.76
C GLY A 167 6.29 11.47 -8.41
N LEU A 168 7.61 11.35 -8.29
CA LEU A 168 8.35 10.18 -8.80
C LEU A 168 7.91 8.90 -8.10
N ALA A 169 7.68 8.92 -6.79
CA ALA A 169 7.18 7.77 -6.04
C ALA A 169 5.76 7.36 -6.46
N ALA A 170 4.89 8.34 -6.70
CA ALA A 170 3.54 8.11 -7.21
C ALA A 170 3.54 7.45 -8.59
N LEU A 171 4.47 7.84 -9.48
CA LEU A 171 4.64 7.23 -10.81
C LEU A 171 5.32 5.84 -10.72
N ALA A 172 6.32 5.69 -9.86
CA ALA A 172 7.05 4.43 -9.69
C ALA A 172 6.18 3.34 -9.05
N SER A 173 5.25 3.70 -8.16
CA SER A 173 4.38 2.77 -7.44
C SER A 173 3.61 1.80 -8.36
N PRO A 174 2.81 2.25 -9.35
CA PRO A 174 2.10 1.36 -10.25
C PRO A 174 3.05 0.59 -11.19
N MET A 175 4.17 1.19 -11.61
CA MET A 175 5.17 0.50 -12.45
C MET A 175 5.82 -0.65 -11.70
N LEU A 176 6.17 -0.43 -10.43
CA LEU A 176 6.76 -1.42 -9.55
C LEU A 176 5.74 -2.53 -9.23
N LEU A 177 4.49 -2.16 -8.94
CA LEU A 177 3.40 -3.12 -8.75
C LEU A 177 3.24 -4.01 -9.99
N ALA A 178 3.14 -3.42 -11.18
CA ALA A 178 3.01 -4.14 -12.45
C ALA A 178 4.20 -5.09 -12.70
N ARG A 179 5.42 -4.66 -12.39
CA ARG A 179 6.61 -5.52 -12.51
C ARG A 179 6.61 -6.68 -11.51
N MET A 180 6.13 -6.45 -10.29
CA MET A 180 6.07 -7.49 -9.25
C MET A 180 4.93 -8.48 -9.47
N THR A 181 3.87 -8.07 -10.17
CA THR A 181 2.76 -8.95 -10.56
C THR A 181 2.94 -9.56 -11.95
N ALA A 182 3.93 -9.12 -12.72
CA ALA A 182 4.30 -9.75 -13.98
C ALA A 182 4.69 -11.23 -13.74
N GLY A 183 3.93 -12.15 -14.31
CA GLY A 183 4.08 -13.60 -14.08
C GLY A 183 3.25 -14.17 -12.92
N ALA A 184 2.57 -13.35 -12.12
CA ALA A 184 1.64 -13.84 -11.10
C ALA A 184 0.37 -14.47 -11.72
N ALA A 185 0.01 -14.07 -12.94
CA ALA A 185 -1.05 -14.72 -13.73
C ALA A 185 -0.65 -16.14 -14.17
N ASP A 186 0.64 -16.40 -14.40
CA ASP A 186 1.19 -17.71 -14.76
C ASP A 186 1.65 -18.52 -13.54
N ALA A 187 1.37 -18.02 -12.34
CA ALA A 187 1.72 -18.70 -11.09
C ALA A 187 0.94 -20.01 -10.98
N VAL A 188 1.69 -21.10 -10.77
CA VAL A 188 1.15 -22.44 -10.57
C VAL A 188 0.43 -22.46 -9.21
N ARG A 189 -0.89 -22.56 -9.24
CA ARG A 189 -1.75 -22.76 -8.07
C ARG A 189 -1.69 -24.22 -7.65
N LYS A 190 -1.67 -24.47 -6.34
CA LYS A 190 -1.75 -25.81 -5.76
C LYS A 190 -3.13 -25.98 -5.17
N THR A 191 -3.79 -27.08 -5.49
CA THR A 191 -5.05 -27.50 -4.88
C THR A 191 -4.99 -28.99 -4.56
N SER A 192 -6.00 -29.51 -3.91
CA SER A 192 -6.18 -30.95 -3.70
C SER A 192 -7.63 -31.31 -3.95
N PHE A 193 -7.86 -32.38 -4.71
CA PHE A 193 -9.21 -32.88 -4.97
C PHE A 193 -9.35 -34.31 -4.45
N VAL A 194 -10.58 -34.69 -4.12
CA VAL A 194 -10.88 -36.05 -3.64
C VAL A 194 -11.32 -36.92 -4.80
N ALA A 195 -10.69 -38.09 -4.94
CA ALA A 195 -11.09 -39.10 -5.90
C ALA A 195 -10.99 -40.50 -5.29
N TYR A 196 -11.69 -41.47 -5.88
CA TYR A 196 -11.57 -42.87 -5.46
C TYR A 196 -10.16 -43.39 -5.74
N SER A 197 -9.71 -44.31 -4.89
CA SER A 197 -8.38 -44.92 -5.00
C SER A 197 -8.19 -45.77 -6.27
N GLU A 198 -9.29 -46.25 -6.86
CA GLU A 198 -9.36 -47.03 -8.10
C GLU A 198 -9.51 -46.18 -9.36
N ALA A 199 -9.58 -44.84 -9.24
CA ALA A 199 -9.76 -43.95 -10.38
C ALA A 199 -8.59 -44.08 -11.36
N THR A 200 -8.92 -44.19 -12.64
CA THR A 200 -7.94 -44.23 -13.72
C THR A 200 -7.25 -42.87 -13.90
N ILE A 201 -6.09 -42.86 -14.56
CA ILE A 201 -5.32 -41.63 -14.78
C ILE A 201 -6.18 -40.57 -15.51
N ASP A 202 -6.94 -40.97 -16.54
CA ASP A 202 -7.78 -40.04 -17.29
C ASP A 202 -8.92 -39.46 -16.44
N GLU A 203 -9.53 -40.27 -15.57
CA GLU A 203 -10.55 -39.81 -14.62
C GLU A 203 -9.96 -38.85 -13.59
N LEU A 204 -8.74 -39.11 -13.08
CA LEU A 204 -8.04 -38.21 -12.17
C LEU A 204 -7.75 -36.86 -12.84
N TYR A 205 -7.29 -36.85 -14.09
CA TYR A 205 -7.06 -35.61 -14.83
C TYR A 205 -8.36 -34.85 -15.12
N TYR A 206 -9.45 -35.56 -15.46
CA TYR A 206 -10.75 -34.95 -15.66
C TYR A 206 -11.27 -34.30 -14.37
N LEU A 207 -11.23 -35.01 -13.25
CA LEU A 207 -11.65 -34.50 -11.95
C LEU A 207 -10.78 -33.32 -11.49
N ALA A 208 -9.47 -33.40 -11.71
CA ALA A 208 -8.56 -32.30 -11.41
C ALA A 208 -8.89 -31.04 -12.24
N GLN A 209 -9.20 -31.21 -13.53
CA GLN A 209 -9.56 -30.12 -14.42
C GLN A 209 -10.91 -29.48 -14.05
N GLU A 210 -11.93 -30.29 -13.74
CA GLU A 210 -13.24 -29.81 -13.26
C GLU A 210 -13.10 -29.04 -11.96
N HIS A 211 -12.35 -29.57 -11.01
CA HIS A 211 -12.10 -28.92 -9.73
C HIS A 211 -11.37 -27.58 -9.92
N ALA A 212 -10.30 -27.58 -10.72
CA ALA A 212 -9.52 -26.37 -11.02
C ALA A 212 -10.35 -25.31 -11.77
N ASN A 213 -11.23 -25.71 -12.69
CA ASN A 213 -12.14 -24.78 -13.38
C ASN A 213 -13.16 -24.15 -12.43
N ARG A 214 -13.66 -24.90 -11.44
CA ARG A 214 -14.55 -24.35 -10.40
C ARG A 214 -13.83 -23.33 -9.51
N GLU A 215 -12.59 -23.61 -9.14
CA GLU A 215 -11.76 -22.68 -8.37
C GLU A 215 -11.31 -21.44 -9.17
N ALA A 216 -11.10 -21.58 -10.48
CA ALA A 216 -10.74 -20.47 -11.36
C ALA A 216 -11.83 -19.39 -11.43
N GLY A 217 -13.10 -19.79 -11.28
CA GLY A 217 -14.24 -18.88 -11.25
C GLY A 217 -14.76 -18.47 -12.64
N PRO A 218 -15.85 -17.68 -12.69
CA PRO A 218 -16.50 -17.30 -13.95
C PRO A 218 -15.55 -16.50 -14.87
N GLY A 219 -15.59 -16.79 -16.17
CA GLY A 219 -14.79 -16.08 -17.19
C GLY A 219 -13.33 -16.52 -17.33
N HIS A 220 -12.89 -17.46 -16.49
CA HIS A 220 -11.53 -17.98 -16.48
C HIS A 220 -11.53 -19.49 -16.76
N GLU A 221 -10.40 -20.01 -17.26
CA GLU A 221 -10.18 -21.43 -17.44
C GLU A 221 -8.85 -21.86 -16.81
N ALA A 222 -8.87 -23.04 -16.19
CA ALA A 222 -7.66 -23.68 -15.70
C ALA A 222 -6.92 -24.34 -16.87
N TYR A 223 -5.59 -24.18 -16.91
CA TYR A 223 -4.73 -24.77 -17.93
C TYR A 223 -3.43 -25.30 -17.29
N ASP A 224 -2.67 -26.14 -18.01
CA ASP A 224 -1.47 -26.81 -17.50
C ASP A 224 -1.74 -27.56 -16.17
N VAL A 225 -2.87 -28.26 -16.10
CA VAL A 225 -3.27 -29.04 -14.92
C VAL A 225 -2.39 -30.28 -14.81
N LYS A 226 -1.80 -30.48 -13.63
CA LYS A 226 -0.95 -31.64 -13.30
C LYS A 226 -1.43 -32.27 -12.00
N VAL A 227 -1.58 -33.59 -12.02
CA VAL A 227 -1.91 -34.38 -10.83
C VAL A 227 -0.62 -34.92 -10.22
N GLY A 228 -0.49 -34.82 -8.90
CA GLY A 228 0.68 -35.31 -8.17
C GLY A 228 0.68 -36.83 -7.98
N ALA A 229 1.83 -37.37 -7.57
CA ALA A 229 2.13 -38.79 -7.67
C ALA A 229 1.38 -39.72 -6.69
N LYS A 230 0.90 -39.21 -5.54
CA LYS A 230 0.26 -40.06 -4.53
C LYS A 230 -0.80 -39.30 -3.75
N GLY A 231 -2.02 -39.83 -3.74
CA GLY A 231 -3.09 -39.32 -2.89
C GLY A 231 -3.00 -39.86 -1.46
N GLU A 232 -3.32 -39.03 -0.46
CA GLU A 232 -3.40 -39.42 0.95
C GLU A 232 -4.82 -39.87 1.31
N PRO A 233 -4.99 -41.03 1.97
CA PRO A 233 -6.31 -41.54 2.35
C PRO A 233 -7.01 -40.59 3.32
N LEU A 234 -8.33 -40.49 3.19
CA LEU A 234 -9.13 -39.68 4.11
C LEU A 234 -9.32 -40.43 5.43
N THR A 235 -9.30 -39.69 6.54
CA THR A 235 -9.47 -40.27 7.88
C THR A 235 -10.81 -40.99 7.97
N GLY A 236 -10.77 -42.33 8.12
CA GLY A 236 -11.96 -43.18 8.25
C GLY A 236 -12.54 -43.70 6.92
N ASP A 237 -11.93 -43.39 5.77
CA ASP A 237 -12.33 -43.93 4.46
C ASP A 237 -11.10 -44.16 3.56
N GLU A 238 -10.62 -45.40 3.48
CA GLU A 238 -9.48 -45.77 2.63
C GLU A 238 -9.85 -45.85 1.14
N SER A 239 -11.14 -45.89 0.80
CA SER A 239 -11.60 -45.98 -0.59
C SER A 239 -11.40 -44.65 -1.35
N ARG A 240 -11.28 -43.53 -0.61
CA ARG A 240 -11.10 -42.17 -1.15
C ARG A 240 -9.78 -41.57 -0.72
N LYS A 241 -9.11 -40.91 -1.66
CA LYS A 241 -7.82 -40.26 -1.46
C LYS A 241 -7.88 -38.80 -1.87
N SER A 242 -7.18 -37.96 -1.12
CA SER A 242 -6.91 -36.56 -1.48
C SER A 242 -5.69 -36.52 -2.39
N TRP A 243 -5.87 -36.07 -3.63
CA TRP A 243 -4.82 -35.99 -4.63
C TRP A 243 -4.34 -34.55 -4.77
N PRO A 244 -3.04 -34.27 -4.58
CA PRO A 244 -2.50 -32.95 -4.85
C PRO A 244 -2.57 -32.67 -6.37
N SER A 245 -2.96 -31.46 -6.73
CA SER A 245 -3.06 -30.99 -8.11
C SER A 245 -2.45 -29.61 -8.21
N THR A 246 -1.89 -29.30 -9.37
CA THR A 246 -1.41 -27.95 -9.69
C THR A 246 -1.97 -27.47 -11.01
N TYR A 247 -2.32 -26.19 -11.10
CA TYR A 247 -2.90 -25.62 -12.31
C TYR A 247 -2.53 -24.14 -12.47
N LYS A 248 -2.65 -23.62 -13.68
CA LYS A 248 -2.56 -22.19 -13.98
C LYS A 248 -3.92 -21.67 -14.44
N VAL A 249 -4.13 -20.37 -14.38
CA VAL A 249 -5.43 -19.76 -14.75
C VAL A 249 -5.21 -18.72 -15.83
N ARG A 250 -6.04 -18.75 -16.87
CA ARG A 250 -6.08 -17.72 -17.91
C ARG A 250 -7.51 -17.29 -18.19
N GLU A 251 -7.68 -16.14 -18.82
CA GLU A 251 -8.98 -15.73 -19.36
C GLU A 251 -9.44 -16.74 -20.41
N ARG A 252 -10.72 -17.13 -20.34
CA ARG A 252 -11.31 -18.06 -21.29
C ARG A 252 -11.39 -17.37 -22.66
N ARG A 253 -10.71 -17.92 -23.67
CA ARG A 253 -10.84 -17.43 -25.05
C ARG A 253 -12.31 -17.58 -25.48
N ARG A 254 -12.92 -16.47 -25.90
CA ARG A 254 -14.24 -16.44 -26.53
C ARG A 254 -14.20 -17.11 -27.90
#